data_AF-A0A3N5R2B2-F1
#
_entry.id   AF-A0A3N5R2B2-F1
#
_cell.length_a   1.000
_cell.length_b   1.000
_cell.length_c   1.000
_cell.angle_alpha   90.00
_cell.angle_beta   90.00
_cell.angle_gamma   90.00
#
_symmetry.space_group_name_H-M   'P 1'
#
loop_
_entity.id
_entity.type
_entity.pdbx_description
1 polymer ?
#
loop_
_entity_poly.entity_id
_entity_poly.type
_entity_poly.pdbx_seq_one_letter_code
_entity_poly.pdbx_strand_id
1 'polypeptide(L)'
;IGHSHIDMAWLWRLCHTREKASRTFSTGLHLMRQYPEYRFMHSSPQLYKFLKEDYPDIYARVKERIRSGEWEITGGMWVEADTNLTSGESLIRQFLYGRRFIKEEFGVDTDILWLPDVFGYSAALPQIIRKSGIKYFLTSKMSWSQFNRFPYDTFNWRGIDGTEVLTHFITTPDTNWFYTYNGQLSAQEVKGIWDNYRQKDVNDELLLLFGWGDGGGGPTKEMLESARALKNMPGMPEVEIGKAEPFFERLGDQLEGKKLPEWDGELYLELHRGTYTSQGEIKRSNRKSEILYHNAEWLSSMAGVLAVSDSYPLDELRRGWEKILLNQFHDILPGSSIGQVYEDTRKDYDEITRIGQRAACDAQDSLLNSIPTDRESIVVFNPLSWNRRDLIVLPYTEDVIGKTLKDEKGFPAAYQLVEEAGEKKILLEAGEVPSLGYRVFSLSDQVLNGGITSLAEEPVSSVGFRNGEYYRTGKDRLVEPEPDRKGLLLNGTKAPDGEELVVRKDRLENRYYRLDLNEKGQISALYDKRFER
;
A
#
# COMPACT_ATOMS: atom_id res chain seq x y z
N ILE A 1 -14.40 18.31 20.34
CA ILE A 1 -12.92 18.33 20.22
C ILE A 1 -12.53 19.30 19.12
N GLY A 2 -11.63 20.24 19.41
CA GLY A 2 -11.09 21.13 18.39
C GLY A 2 -10.13 20.35 17.48
N HIS A 3 -10.38 20.38 16.18
CA HIS A 3 -9.69 19.53 15.21
C HIS A 3 -9.42 20.31 13.92
N SER A 4 -8.39 19.90 13.19
CA SER A 4 -8.19 20.35 11.82
C SER A 4 -7.70 19.18 10.99
N HIS A 5 -8.56 18.70 10.09
CA HIS A 5 -8.15 17.77 9.05
C HIS A 5 -7.26 18.53 8.05
N ILE A 6 -6.14 17.94 7.64
CA ILE A 6 -5.23 18.55 6.67
C ILE A 6 -4.80 17.49 5.66
N ASP A 7 -5.22 17.65 4.41
CA ASP A 7 -4.82 16.74 3.34
C ASP A 7 -3.35 16.91 3.01
N MET A 8 -2.62 15.79 2.93
CA MET A 8 -1.21 15.80 2.54
C MET A 8 -1.05 16.44 1.15
N ALA A 9 -1.97 16.13 0.25
CA ALA A 9 -2.15 16.79 -1.04
C ALA A 9 -3.57 16.51 -1.55
N TRP A 10 -4.18 17.48 -2.22
CA TRP A 10 -5.51 17.33 -2.84
C TRP A 10 -5.68 18.32 -4.00
N LEU A 11 -6.34 19.46 -3.77
CA LEU A 11 -6.39 20.60 -4.68
C LEU A 11 -5.12 21.47 -4.62
N TRP A 12 -4.12 21.00 -3.88
CA TRP A 12 -2.82 21.62 -3.70
C TRP A 12 -1.73 20.55 -3.61
N ARG A 13 -0.50 20.97 -3.93
CA ARG A 13 0.71 20.16 -3.80
C ARG A 13 1.16 20.08 -2.34
N LEU A 14 1.97 19.06 -2.03
CA LEU A 14 2.55 18.82 -0.71
C LEU A 14 3.31 20.02 -0.13
N CYS A 15 4.00 20.80 -0.97
CA CYS A 15 4.70 22.01 -0.53
C CYS A 15 3.77 23.03 0.15
N HIS A 16 2.53 23.18 -0.34
CA HIS A 16 1.55 24.07 0.28
C HIS A 16 1.02 23.50 1.59
N THR A 17 0.94 22.17 1.72
CA THR A 17 0.55 21.52 2.99
C THR A 17 1.53 21.84 4.11
N ARG A 18 2.83 21.91 3.82
CA ARG A 18 3.86 22.31 4.78
C ARG A 18 3.60 23.72 5.33
N GLU A 19 3.20 24.68 4.47
CA GLU A 19 2.78 26.01 4.90
C GLU A 19 1.44 26.02 5.64
N LYS A 20 0.47 25.22 5.19
CA LYS A 20 -0.86 25.11 5.83
C LYS A 20 -0.75 24.57 7.25
N ALA A 21 0.12 23.58 7.49
CA ALA A 21 0.40 23.03 8.81
C ALA A 21 0.94 24.12 9.74
N SER A 22 1.94 24.90 9.31
CA SER A 22 2.54 25.94 10.14
C SER A 22 1.55 27.05 10.52
N ARG A 23 0.71 27.49 9.57
CA ARG A 23 -0.36 28.48 9.82
C ARG A 23 -1.42 27.93 10.78
N THR A 24 -1.93 26.73 10.52
CA THR A 24 -2.96 26.09 11.36
C THR A 24 -2.45 25.92 12.78
N PHE A 25 -1.22 25.42 12.95
CA PHE A 25 -0.69 25.13 14.27
C PHE A 25 -0.36 26.44 15.02
N SER A 26 0.11 27.47 14.32
CA SER A 26 0.29 28.81 14.90
C SER A 26 -1.02 29.42 15.40
N THR A 27 -2.11 29.26 14.66
CA THR A 27 -3.46 29.71 15.07
C THR A 27 -3.92 28.95 16.31
N GLY A 28 -3.80 27.61 16.31
CA GLY A 28 -4.12 26.78 17.48
C GLY A 28 -3.34 27.23 18.73
N LEU A 29 -2.03 27.40 18.60
CA LEU A 29 -1.16 27.91 19.67
C LEU A 29 -1.55 29.33 20.14
N HIS A 30 -2.03 30.19 19.23
CA HIS A 30 -2.49 31.53 19.58
C HIS A 30 -3.76 31.46 20.42
N LEU A 31 -4.76 30.68 19.97
CA LEU A 31 -6.04 30.53 20.65
C LEU A 31 -5.87 29.90 22.04
N MET A 32 -4.96 28.95 22.21
CA MET A 32 -4.66 28.37 23.54
C MET A 32 -4.21 29.41 24.58
N ARG A 33 -3.64 30.56 24.16
CA ARG A 33 -3.30 31.65 25.08
C ARG A 33 -4.51 32.47 25.52
N GLN A 34 -5.56 32.49 24.71
CA GLN A 34 -6.78 33.27 24.95
C GLN A 34 -7.89 32.43 25.60
N TYR A 35 -7.86 31.12 25.39
CA TYR A 35 -8.88 30.16 25.81
C TYR A 35 -8.22 29.00 26.59
N PRO A 36 -8.08 29.11 27.93
CA PRO A 36 -7.45 28.07 28.76
C PRO A 36 -8.14 26.70 28.70
N GLU A 37 -9.44 26.66 28.39
CA GLU A 37 -10.22 25.44 28.20
C GLU A 37 -10.01 24.78 26.84
N TYR A 38 -9.37 25.48 25.88
CA TYR A 38 -9.24 24.97 24.53
C TYR A 38 -8.34 23.73 24.49
N ARG A 39 -8.83 22.67 23.84
CA ARG A 39 -8.09 21.46 23.52
C ARG A 39 -8.11 21.26 22.01
N PHE A 40 -6.92 21.13 21.44
CA PHE A 40 -6.74 20.89 20.00
C PHE A 40 -6.15 19.51 19.79
N MET A 41 -6.62 18.81 18.77
CA MET A 41 -6.14 17.49 18.39
C MET A 41 -5.70 17.47 16.92
N HIS A 42 -4.59 16.80 16.63
CA HIS A 42 -4.19 16.49 15.25
C HIS A 42 -3.57 15.10 15.11
N SER A 43 -3.94 14.39 14.03
CA SER A 43 -3.77 12.94 13.84
C SER A 43 -2.52 12.50 13.05
N SER A 44 -1.87 13.39 12.28
CA SER A 44 -0.83 12.97 11.32
C SER A 44 0.62 13.27 11.75
N PRO A 45 1.40 12.27 12.19
CA PRO A 45 2.85 12.35 12.44
C PRO A 45 3.66 13.06 11.34
N GLN A 46 3.31 12.80 10.08
CA GLN A 46 3.98 13.41 8.91
C GLN A 46 4.01 14.95 8.96
N LEU A 47 2.95 15.62 9.46
CA LEU A 47 2.93 17.08 9.54
C LEU A 47 3.83 17.60 10.67
N TYR A 48 3.91 16.89 11.79
CA TYR A 48 4.84 17.24 12.86
C TYR A 48 6.28 17.10 12.40
N LYS A 49 6.58 16.08 11.57
CA LYS A 49 7.90 15.94 10.93
C LYS A 49 8.22 17.14 10.03
N PHE A 50 7.30 17.53 9.14
CA PHE A 50 7.48 18.73 8.31
C PHE A 50 7.66 20.00 9.15
N LEU A 51 6.89 20.15 10.22
CA LEU A 51 7.01 21.29 11.12
C LEU A 51 8.36 21.32 11.84
N LYS A 52 8.87 20.16 12.27
CA LYS A 52 10.21 20.02 12.88
C LYS A 52 11.32 20.44 11.92
N GLU A 53 11.18 20.10 10.65
CA GLU A 53 12.14 20.43 9.59
C GLU A 53 12.09 21.91 9.19
N ASP A 54 10.89 22.44 8.92
CA ASP A 54 10.72 23.76 8.30
C ASP A 54 10.51 24.91 9.30
N TYR A 55 9.90 24.60 10.45
CA TYR A 55 9.46 25.59 11.44
C TYR A 55 9.76 25.14 12.89
N PRO A 56 11.05 24.92 13.25
CA PRO A 56 11.43 24.33 14.53
C PRO A 56 10.92 25.12 15.75
N ASP A 57 10.77 26.44 15.64
CA ASP A 57 10.22 27.28 16.73
C ASP A 57 8.73 26.99 17.00
N ILE A 58 7.93 26.77 15.94
CA ILE A 58 6.52 26.40 16.07
C ILE A 58 6.45 24.97 16.64
N TYR A 59 7.27 24.06 16.11
CA TYR A 59 7.34 22.68 16.59
C TYR A 59 7.68 22.61 18.10
N ALA A 60 8.65 23.38 18.58
CA ALA A 60 9.01 23.41 20.00
C ALA A 60 7.83 23.86 20.89
N ARG A 61 7.07 24.86 20.44
CA ARG A 61 5.86 25.33 21.15
C ARG A 61 4.75 24.29 21.13
N VAL A 62 4.53 23.60 20.02
CA VAL A 62 3.56 22.50 19.93
C VAL A 62 3.95 21.36 20.87
N LYS A 63 5.23 20.97 20.90
CA LYS A 63 5.75 19.93 21.80
C LYS A 63 5.53 20.28 23.27
N GLU A 64 5.71 21.55 23.65
CA GLU A 64 5.39 22.02 25.00
C GLU A 64 3.88 21.92 25.30
N ARG A 65 3.02 22.26 24.33
CA ARG A 65 1.58 22.15 24.50
C ARG A 65 1.09 20.71 24.61
N ILE A 66 1.72 19.79 23.89
CA ILE A 66 1.50 18.34 24.04
C ILE A 66 1.88 17.90 25.45
N ARG A 67 3.07 18.29 25.93
CA ARG A 67 3.53 17.98 27.29
C ARG A 67 2.60 18.52 28.37
N SER A 68 2.04 19.71 28.17
CA SER A 68 1.07 20.32 29.10
C SER A 68 -0.35 19.73 29.01
N GLY A 69 -0.64 18.90 28.01
CA GLY A 69 -1.93 18.25 27.81
C GLY A 69 -3.02 19.12 27.16
N GLU A 70 -2.68 20.34 26.71
CA GLU A 70 -3.58 21.24 25.97
C GLU A 70 -3.71 20.84 24.49
N TRP A 71 -2.67 20.20 23.95
CA TRP A 71 -2.61 19.69 22.59
C TRP A 71 -2.55 18.16 22.61
N GLU A 72 -3.44 17.50 21.89
CA GLU A 72 -3.47 16.05 21.76
C GLU A 72 -2.91 15.62 20.41
N ILE A 73 -1.99 14.66 20.43
CA ILE A 73 -1.52 13.93 19.26
C ILE A 73 -1.96 12.47 19.41
N THR A 74 -2.67 11.95 18.42
CA THR A 74 -3.27 10.61 18.40
C THR A 74 -3.41 10.13 16.95
N GLY A 75 -4.10 9.02 16.68
CA GLY A 75 -4.51 8.57 15.35
C GLY A 75 -3.81 7.31 14.84
N GLY A 76 -2.70 6.91 15.49
CA GLY A 76 -2.01 5.64 15.28
C GLY A 76 -1.15 5.54 14.02
N MET A 77 -1.68 5.94 12.86
CA MET A 77 -0.98 5.83 11.57
C MET A 77 -0.03 7.00 11.29
N TRP A 78 0.89 6.81 10.32
CA TRP A 78 1.83 7.85 9.88
C TRP A 78 1.13 9.00 9.13
N VAL A 79 0.15 8.64 8.29
CA VAL A 79 -0.83 9.52 7.65
C VAL A 79 -2.21 8.85 7.67
N GLU A 80 -3.26 9.60 7.32
CA GLU A 80 -4.59 9.02 7.10
C GLU A 80 -4.62 8.28 5.75
N ALA A 81 -4.07 7.07 5.75
CA ALA A 81 -3.81 6.29 4.54
C ALA A 81 -5.06 5.66 3.94
N ASP A 82 -5.06 5.45 2.63
CA ASP A 82 -6.01 4.52 2.00
C ASP A 82 -5.84 3.11 2.58
N THR A 83 -6.94 2.37 2.70
CA THR A 83 -6.93 1.05 3.35
C THR A 83 -7.38 -0.10 2.45
N ASN A 84 -7.63 0.17 1.17
CA ASN A 84 -8.14 -0.80 0.20
C ASN A 84 -7.10 -1.15 -0.87
N LEU A 85 -6.28 -0.19 -1.28
CA LEU A 85 -5.22 -0.33 -2.29
C LEU A 85 -3.84 -0.63 -1.69
N THR A 86 -3.65 -0.34 -0.41
CA THR A 86 -2.41 -0.62 0.32
C THR A 86 -2.32 -2.09 0.72
N SER A 87 -1.11 -2.67 0.68
CA SER A 87 -0.88 -4.00 1.21
C SER A 87 -1.00 -4.05 2.75
N GLY A 88 -1.22 -5.26 3.28
CA GLY A 88 -1.23 -5.48 4.73
C GLY A 88 0.08 -5.06 5.41
N GLU A 89 1.23 -5.28 4.77
CA GLU A 89 2.51 -4.82 5.31
C GLU A 89 2.57 -3.29 5.38
N SER A 90 2.17 -2.59 4.31
CA SER A 90 2.09 -1.13 4.31
C SER A 90 1.19 -0.60 5.42
N LEU A 91 0.03 -1.22 5.67
CA LEU A 91 -0.85 -0.84 6.79
C LEU A 91 -0.18 -1.05 8.14
N ILE A 92 0.55 -2.16 8.34
CA ILE A 92 1.35 -2.37 9.55
C ILE A 92 2.45 -1.29 9.66
N ARG A 93 3.10 -0.91 8.55
CA ARG A 93 4.10 0.16 8.52
C ARG A 93 3.50 1.53 8.83
N GLN A 94 2.27 1.82 8.42
CA GLN A 94 1.56 3.04 8.81
C GLN A 94 1.50 3.15 10.34
N PHE A 95 1.07 2.10 11.04
CA PHE A 95 1.07 2.08 12.51
C PHE A 95 2.47 2.11 13.11
N LEU A 96 3.39 1.30 12.58
CA LEU A 96 4.76 1.21 13.12
C LEU A 96 5.45 2.57 13.08
N TYR A 97 5.40 3.27 11.94
CA TYR A 97 6.05 4.57 11.76
C TYR A 97 5.30 5.66 12.52
N GLY A 98 3.96 5.66 12.46
CA GLY A 98 3.15 6.65 13.16
C GLY A 98 3.35 6.59 14.67
N ARG A 99 3.13 5.42 15.28
CA ARG A 99 3.29 5.23 16.73
C ARG A 99 4.73 5.44 17.19
N ARG A 100 5.72 4.93 16.44
CA ARG A 100 7.14 5.15 16.78
C ARG A 100 7.47 6.63 16.83
N PHE A 101 7.07 7.39 15.82
CA PHE A 101 7.32 8.83 15.79
C PHE A 101 6.64 9.55 16.96
N ILE A 102 5.36 9.24 17.24
CA ILE A 102 4.64 9.84 18.36
C ILE A 102 5.37 9.54 19.69
N LYS A 103 5.80 8.29 19.87
CA LYS A 103 6.49 7.85 21.09
C LYS A 103 7.86 8.49 21.24
N GLU A 104 8.67 8.50 20.20
CA GLU A 104 10.04 9.05 20.21
C GLU A 104 10.04 10.58 20.36
N GLU A 105 9.15 11.28 19.65
CA GLU A 105 9.14 12.74 19.64
C GLU A 105 8.38 13.34 20.82
N PHE A 106 7.34 12.67 21.34
CA PHE A 106 6.45 13.25 22.34
C PHE A 106 6.27 12.40 23.61
N GLY A 107 6.74 11.15 23.63
CA GLY A 107 6.58 10.25 24.79
C GLY A 107 5.16 9.74 24.99
N VAL A 108 4.27 9.95 24.01
CA VAL A 108 2.84 9.64 24.06
C VAL A 108 2.57 8.28 23.40
N ASP A 109 1.59 7.55 23.93
CA ASP A 109 0.98 6.37 23.29
C ASP A 109 -0.42 6.74 22.80
N THR A 110 -0.95 5.97 21.85
CA THR A 110 -2.28 6.17 21.27
C THR A 110 -3.01 4.85 21.18
N ASP A 111 -4.31 4.86 21.52
CA ASP A 111 -5.19 3.69 21.49
C ASP A 111 -6.27 3.81 20.40
N ILE A 112 -6.22 4.85 19.56
CA ILE A 112 -7.23 5.15 18.52
C ILE A 112 -6.62 5.11 17.11
N LEU A 113 -7.29 4.40 16.20
CA LEU A 113 -7.15 4.62 14.76
C LEU A 113 -8.11 5.73 14.34
N TRP A 114 -7.58 6.81 13.80
CA TRP A 114 -8.35 8.00 13.41
C TRP A 114 -8.33 8.20 11.90
N LEU A 115 -9.44 7.86 11.22
CA LEU A 115 -9.58 8.00 9.76
C LEU A 115 -10.92 8.66 9.41
N PRO A 116 -11.09 9.98 9.67
CA PRO A 116 -12.34 10.67 9.44
C PRO A 116 -12.73 10.69 7.95
N ASP A 117 -11.76 10.78 7.03
CA ASP A 117 -12.00 11.01 5.59
C ASP A 117 -11.63 9.84 4.64
N VAL A 118 -11.23 8.67 5.15
CA VAL A 118 -10.75 7.58 4.28
C VAL A 118 -11.88 6.84 3.54
N PHE A 119 -11.60 6.44 2.29
CA PHE A 119 -12.58 5.91 1.34
C PHE A 119 -12.90 4.43 1.53
N GLY A 120 -13.54 4.07 2.64
CA GLY A 120 -13.92 2.69 2.96
C GLY A 120 -12.79 1.90 3.63
N TYR A 121 -13.13 0.74 4.20
CA TYR A 121 -12.24 0.03 5.11
C TYR A 121 -12.24 -1.48 4.95
N SER A 122 -11.07 -2.04 4.62
CA SER A 122 -10.85 -3.49 4.45
C SER A 122 -11.20 -4.29 5.72
N ALA A 123 -11.83 -5.45 5.53
CA ALA A 123 -12.19 -6.38 6.60
C ALA A 123 -10.98 -7.01 7.35
N ALA A 124 -9.74 -6.79 6.87
CA ALA A 124 -8.52 -7.20 7.57
C ALA A 124 -8.08 -6.20 8.65
N LEU A 125 -8.59 -4.96 8.61
CA LEU A 125 -8.15 -3.90 9.52
C LEU A 125 -8.40 -4.20 11.01
N PRO A 126 -9.54 -4.79 11.45
CA PRO A 126 -9.72 -5.09 12.87
C PRO A 126 -8.58 -5.90 13.47
N GLN A 127 -8.09 -6.92 12.75
CA GLN A 127 -6.92 -7.69 13.15
C GLN A 127 -5.65 -6.84 13.24
N ILE A 128 -5.39 -6.02 12.21
CA ILE A 128 -4.20 -5.15 12.15
C ILE A 128 -4.23 -4.12 13.29
N ILE A 129 -5.37 -3.49 13.54
CA ILE A 129 -5.59 -2.51 14.61
C ILE A 129 -5.23 -3.12 15.95
N ARG A 130 -5.84 -4.27 16.31
CA ARG A 130 -5.60 -4.93 17.60
C ARG A 130 -4.17 -5.43 17.74
N LYS A 131 -3.59 -6.03 16.70
CA LYS A 131 -2.19 -6.48 16.72
C LYS A 131 -1.19 -5.33 16.74
N SER A 132 -1.60 -4.15 16.29
CA SER A 132 -0.84 -2.90 16.42
C SER A 132 -1.04 -2.23 17.76
N GLY A 133 -1.71 -2.87 18.73
CA GLY A 133 -1.93 -2.35 20.08
C GLY A 133 -2.97 -1.23 20.19
N ILE A 134 -3.76 -0.99 19.13
CA ILE A 134 -4.83 0.00 19.09
C ILE A 134 -6.14 -0.66 19.50
N LYS A 135 -7.00 0.06 20.24
CA LYS A 135 -8.24 -0.47 20.82
C LYS A 135 -9.49 0.00 20.10
N TYR A 136 -9.46 1.23 19.59
CA TYR A 136 -10.63 1.93 19.08
C TYR A 136 -10.46 2.36 17.62
N PHE A 137 -11.56 2.47 16.90
CA PHE A 137 -11.59 3.00 15.55
C PHE A 137 -12.61 4.12 15.39
N LEU A 138 -12.20 5.21 14.74
CA LEU A 138 -13.05 6.35 14.40
C LEU A 138 -13.05 6.64 12.90
N THR A 139 -14.25 6.90 12.37
CA THR A 139 -14.44 7.46 11.02
C THR A 139 -15.73 8.30 10.94
N SER A 140 -15.91 9.04 9.85
CA SER A 140 -17.19 9.68 9.48
C SER A 140 -17.70 9.27 8.10
N LYS A 141 -16.81 8.80 7.21
CA LYS A 141 -17.12 8.62 5.78
C LYS A 141 -18.23 7.64 5.49
N MET A 142 -18.53 6.69 6.36
CA MET A 142 -19.59 5.71 6.09
C MET A 142 -20.98 6.32 5.92
N SER A 143 -21.21 7.54 6.40
CA SER A 143 -22.46 8.27 6.10
C SER A 143 -22.53 8.80 4.66
N TRP A 144 -21.42 8.74 3.91
CA TRP A 144 -21.31 9.32 2.57
C TRP A 144 -21.73 8.34 1.46
N SER A 145 -22.16 7.12 1.80
CA SER A 145 -22.73 6.19 0.82
C SER A 145 -23.99 6.76 0.15
N GLN A 146 -24.13 6.52 -1.16
CA GLN A 146 -25.12 7.17 -2.02
C GLN A 146 -26.52 6.56 -1.87
N PHE A 147 -26.59 5.24 -1.70
CA PHE A 147 -27.82 4.46 -1.71
C PHE A 147 -28.07 3.80 -0.36
N ASN A 148 -27.06 3.15 0.21
CA ASN A 148 -27.20 2.42 1.48
C ASN A 148 -26.61 3.21 2.64
N ARG A 149 -27.46 3.68 3.55
CA ARG A 149 -27.01 4.31 4.80
C ARG A 149 -26.60 3.23 5.79
N PHE A 150 -25.37 3.30 6.28
CA PHE A 150 -24.87 2.37 7.28
C PHE A 150 -25.70 2.43 8.58
N PRO A 151 -26.03 1.28 9.21
CA PRO A 151 -27.04 1.22 10.26
C PRO A 151 -26.54 1.52 11.67
N TYR A 152 -25.22 1.57 11.91
CA TYR A 152 -24.66 1.74 13.26
C TYR A 152 -23.71 2.94 13.35
N ASP A 153 -23.71 3.60 14.50
CA ASP A 153 -22.81 4.70 14.85
C ASP A 153 -21.87 4.29 16.02
N THR A 154 -22.21 3.26 16.78
CA THR A 154 -21.33 2.62 17.78
C THR A 154 -21.54 1.12 17.78
N PHE A 155 -20.50 0.35 17.47
CA PHE A 155 -20.62 -1.08 17.20
C PHE A 155 -19.28 -1.81 17.33
N ASN A 156 -19.33 -3.14 17.43
CA ASN A 156 -18.15 -3.98 17.28
C ASN A 156 -17.92 -4.27 15.80
N TRP A 157 -16.79 -3.83 15.27
CA TRP A 157 -16.38 -4.17 13.91
C TRP A 157 -15.54 -5.46 13.94
N ARG A 158 -16.08 -6.53 13.36
CA ARG A 158 -15.44 -7.84 13.30
C ARG A 158 -14.72 -8.03 11.97
N GLY A 159 -13.43 -8.36 12.06
CA GLY A 159 -12.59 -8.69 10.92
C GLY A 159 -12.75 -10.15 10.49
N ILE A 160 -12.14 -10.49 9.34
CA ILE A 160 -12.23 -11.82 8.72
C ILE A 160 -11.72 -12.98 9.60
N ASP A 161 -10.92 -12.68 10.62
CA ASP A 161 -10.36 -13.64 11.58
C ASP A 161 -11.17 -13.73 12.88
N GLY A 162 -12.28 -12.99 12.98
CA GLY A 162 -13.09 -12.88 14.18
C GLY A 162 -12.61 -11.84 15.20
N THR A 163 -11.50 -11.14 14.93
CA THR A 163 -11.04 -10.06 15.81
C THR A 163 -12.02 -8.89 15.77
N GLU A 164 -12.38 -8.36 16.94
CA GLU A 164 -13.29 -7.22 17.08
C GLU A 164 -12.57 -5.93 17.52
N VAL A 165 -13.04 -4.79 17.00
CA VAL A 165 -12.62 -3.44 17.38
C VAL A 165 -13.85 -2.60 17.69
N LEU A 166 -13.85 -1.93 18.84
CA LEU A 166 -14.90 -0.96 19.16
C LEU A 166 -14.78 0.24 18.22
N THR A 167 -15.85 0.47 17.45
CA THR A 167 -15.90 1.49 16.42
C THR A 167 -16.96 2.52 16.75
N HIS A 168 -16.61 3.80 16.64
CA HIS A 168 -17.50 4.92 16.85
C HIS A 168 -17.44 5.89 15.66
N PHE A 169 -18.60 6.24 15.10
CA PHE A 169 -18.70 7.18 14.01
C PHE A 169 -19.03 8.58 14.52
N ILE A 170 -18.46 9.59 13.86
CA ILE A 170 -18.89 10.98 14.06
C ILE A 170 -20.27 11.15 13.42
N THR A 171 -21.25 11.62 14.20
CA THR A 171 -22.64 11.83 13.73
C THR A 171 -23.03 13.30 13.59
N THR A 172 -22.07 14.23 13.67
CA THR A 172 -22.29 15.67 13.48
C THR A 172 -22.89 15.90 12.09
N PRO A 173 -24.11 16.47 11.97
CA PRO A 173 -24.75 16.63 10.68
C PRO A 173 -24.12 17.75 9.85
N ASP A 174 -23.84 17.45 8.58
CA ASP A 174 -23.69 18.48 7.53
C ASP A 174 -25.05 18.72 6.86
N THR A 175 -25.71 17.62 6.51
CA THR A 175 -27.10 17.58 6.04
C THR A 175 -27.85 16.46 6.79
N ASN A 176 -29.12 16.22 6.45
CA ASN A 176 -29.87 15.09 7.03
C ASN A 176 -29.27 13.71 6.64
N TRP A 177 -28.43 13.66 5.62
CA TRP A 177 -27.82 12.41 5.11
C TRP A 177 -26.34 12.29 5.46
N PHE A 178 -25.58 13.37 5.30
CA PHE A 178 -24.13 13.39 5.46
C PHE A 178 -23.70 13.89 6.84
N TYR A 179 -22.66 13.27 7.39
CA TYR A 179 -21.96 13.73 8.58
C TYR A 179 -20.66 14.44 8.21
N THR A 180 -20.21 15.34 9.10
CA THR A 180 -19.00 16.13 8.93
C THR A 180 -18.06 15.98 10.13
N TYR A 181 -16.76 16.07 9.86
CA TYR A 181 -15.69 16.22 10.85
C TYR A 181 -15.19 17.67 10.97
N ASN A 182 -15.80 18.60 10.22
CA ASN A 182 -15.51 20.03 10.17
C ASN A 182 -16.67 20.86 10.77
N GLY A 183 -17.20 20.43 11.93
CA GLY A 183 -18.36 21.05 12.56
C GLY A 183 -18.12 22.51 12.97
N GLN A 184 -19.20 23.29 13.05
CA GLN A 184 -19.16 24.71 13.39
C GLN A 184 -19.52 25.01 14.85
N LEU A 185 -19.84 23.99 15.65
CA LEU A 185 -20.38 24.15 17.01
C LEU A 185 -21.63 25.04 17.06
N SER A 186 -22.51 24.91 16.06
CA SER A 186 -23.82 25.55 16.11
C SER A 186 -24.79 24.75 17.00
N ALA A 187 -25.80 25.43 17.54
CA ALA A 187 -26.88 24.78 18.28
C ALA A 187 -27.54 23.64 17.46
N GLN A 188 -27.73 23.86 16.15
CA GLN A 188 -28.32 22.86 15.26
C GLN A 188 -27.46 21.59 15.16
N GLU A 189 -26.15 21.73 15.02
CA GLU A 189 -25.24 20.58 14.98
C GLU A 189 -25.19 19.84 16.33
N VAL A 190 -25.12 20.59 17.45
CA VAL A 190 -25.09 20.02 18.80
C VAL A 190 -26.39 19.27 19.13
N LYS A 191 -27.55 19.77 18.71
CA LYS A 191 -28.79 18.99 18.86
C LYS A 191 -28.84 17.83 17.88
N GLY A 192 -28.41 18.07 16.64
CA GLY A 192 -28.47 17.11 15.55
C GLY A 192 -27.58 15.88 15.74
N ILE A 193 -26.42 16.02 16.40
CA ILE A 193 -25.55 14.88 16.73
C ILE A 193 -26.31 13.84 17.58
N TRP A 194 -27.07 14.31 18.58
CA TRP A 194 -27.91 13.46 19.42
C TRP A 194 -29.12 12.95 18.66
N ASP A 195 -29.83 13.81 17.93
CA ASP A 195 -31.02 13.39 17.17
C ASP A 195 -30.69 12.25 16.20
N ASN A 196 -29.55 12.34 15.49
CA ASN A 196 -29.11 11.35 14.50
C ASN A 196 -28.53 10.08 15.10
N TYR A 197 -27.95 10.12 16.30
CA TYR A 197 -27.28 8.99 16.91
C TYR A 197 -28.24 7.82 17.16
N ARG A 198 -27.88 6.61 16.73
CA ARG A 198 -28.81 5.46 16.79
C ARG A 198 -28.71 4.64 18.07
N GLN A 199 -27.51 4.45 18.62
CA GLN A 199 -27.25 3.58 19.77
C GLN A 199 -27.48 4.28 21.14
N LYS A 200 -28.58 5.06 21.23
CA LYS A 200 -28.95 5.84 22.43
C LYS A 200 -29.26 4.97 23.66
N ASP A 201 -29.56 3.70 23.46
CA ASP A 201 -29.88 2.73 24.50
C ASP A 201 -28.64 2.26 25.28
N VAL A 202 -27.46 2.33 24.66
CA VAL A 202 -26.20 1.88 25.26
C VAL A 202 -25.23 3.02 25.57
N ASN A 203 -25.35 4.16 24.89
CA ASN A 203 -24.44 5.30 25.01
C ASN A 203 -25.19 6.65 24.96
N ASP A 204 -24.75 7.59 25.78
CA ASP A 204 -25.27 8.96 25.89
C ASP A 204 -24.20 10.05 25.76
N GLU A 205 -22.92 9.68 25.58
CA GLU A 205 -21.81 10.60 25.33
C GLU A 205 -21.36 10.53 23.86
N LEU A 206 -21.27 11.68 23.17
CA LEU A 206 -20.96 11.74 21.74
C LEU A 206 -19.79 12.67 21.41
N LEU A 207 -19.09 12.34 20.32
CA LEU A 207 -17.95 13.11 19.85
C LEU A 207 -18.35 14.10 18.76
N LEU A 208 -18.27 15.40 19.05
CA LEU A 208 -18.37 16.46 18.04
C LEU A 208 -16.98 16.99 17.69
N LEU A 209 -16.59 16.92 16.42
CA LEU A 209 -15.39 17.58 15.91
C LEU A 209 -15.73 18.94 15.34
N PHE A 210 -14.93 19.94 15.69
CA PHE A 210 -15.14 21.29 15.20
C PHE A 210 -13.84 21.97 14.77
N GLY A 211 -13.97 22.87 13.80
CA GLY A 211 -12.87 23.56 13.16
C GLY A 211 -12.91 23.42 11.65
N TRP A 212 -12.24 24.35 10.97
CA TRP A 212 -12.01 24.23 9.53
C TRP A 212 -10.98 23.14 9.24
N GLY A 213 -11.25 22.36 8.18
CA GLY A 213 -10.40 21.23 7.77
C GLY A 213 -10.11 21.24 6.28
N ASP A 214 -9.74 20.06 5.78
CA ASP A 214 -9.24 19.71 4.44
C ASP A 214 -7.94 20.46 4.13
N GLY A 215 -8.01 21.79 4.06
CA GLY A 215 -6.87 22.69 3.89
C GLY A 215 -6.25 23.23 5.18
N GLY A 216 -6.72 22.78 6.35
CA GLY A 216 -6.34 23.33 7.65
C GLY A 216 -7.22 24.49 8.13
N GLY A 217 -6.69 25.29 9.06
CA GLY A 217 -7.38 26.42 9.70
C GLY A 217 -7.77 26.11 11.15
N GLY A 218 -8.47 24.99 11.35
CA GLY A 218 -8.89 24.51 12.66
C GLY A 218 -9.95 25.38 13.33
N PRO A 219 -10.13 25.25 14.65
CA PRO A 219 -11.08 26.03 15.42
C PRO A 219 -10.86 27.54 15.33
N THR A 220 -11.96 28.31 15.34
CA THR A 220 -11.93 29.77 15.41
C THR A 220 -12.33 30.28 16.80
N LYS A 221 -12.10 31.57 17.04
CA LYS A 221 -12.56 32.25 18.25
C LYS A 221 -14.08 32.12 18.41
N GLU A 222 -14.84 32.32 17.34
CA GLU A 222 -16.29 32.26 17.33
C GLU A 222 -16.81 30.88 17.73
N MET A 223 -16.15 29.81 17.25
CA MET A 223 -16.48 28.44 17.65
C MET A 223 -16.23 28.20 19.15
N LEU A 224 -15.15 28.75 19.71
CA LEU A 224 -14.85 28.64 21.14
C LEU A 224 -15.82 29.45 22.01
N GLU A 225 -16.23 30.64 21.57
CA GLU A 225 -17.29 31.39 22.25
C GLU A 225 -18.64 30.67 22.14
N SER A 226 -18.93 30.02 20.99
CA SER A 226 -20.11 29.18 20.83
C SER A 226 -20.09 28.00 21.81
N ALA A 227 -18.94 27.33 21.98
CA ALA A 227 -18.78 26.26 22.97
C ALA A 227 -19.12 26.73 24.39
N ARG A 228 -18.64 27.92 24.78
CA ARG A 228 -18.96 28.53 26.10
C ARG A 228 -20.45 28.79 26.26
N ALA A 229 -21.08 29.33 25.22
CA ALA A 229 -22.51 29.62 25.24
C ALA A 229 -23.36 28.35 25.33
N LEU A 230 -22.93 27.27 24.65
CA LEU A 230 -23.65 26.00 24.59
C LEU A 230 -23.45 25.12 25.81
N LYS A 231 -22.33 25.26 26.53
CA LYS A 231 -21.95 24.40 27.68
C LYS A 231 -23.11 24.09 28.64
N ASN A 232 -23.89 25.11 28.99
CA ASN A 232 -25.01 24.99 29.93
C ASN A 232 -26.33 25.53 29.33
N MET A 233 -26.51 25.45 28.01
CA MET A 233 -27.73 25.95 27.37
C MET A 233 -28.92 25.02 27.68
N PRO A 234 -29.98 25.49 28.35
CA PRO A 234 -31.11 24.65 28.70
C PRO A 234 -31.80 24.04 27.46
N GLY A 235 -32.08 22.75 27.51
CA GLY A 235 -32.75 22.02 26.42
C GLY A 235 -31.82 21.52 25.31
N MET A 236 -30.51 21.75 25.44
CA MET A 236 -29.47 21.20 24.55
C MET A 236 -28.68 20.10 25.26
N PRO A 237 -28.06 19.16 24.52
CA PRO A 237 -27.02 18.31 25.08
C PRO A 237 -25.93 19.12 25.78
N GLU A 238 -25.38 18.58 26.87
CA GLU A 238 -24.24 19.20 27.57
C GLU A 238 -23.01 19.19 26.66
N VAL A 239 -22.31 20.33 26.57
CA VAL A 239 -21.15 20.49 25.70
C VAL A 239 -19.90 20.74 26.52
N GLU A 240 -18.93 19.84 26.40
CA GLU A 240 -17.60 20.00 26.99
C GLU A 240 -16.49 19.91 25.95
N ILE A 241 -15.49 20.80 26.05
CA ILE A 241 -14.27 20.70 25.26
C ILE A 241 -13.35 19.70 25.94
N GLY A 242 -13.14 18.56 25.26
CA GLY A 242 -12.28 17.48 25.74
C GLY A 242 -11.24 17.02 24.73
N LYS A 243 -10.72 15.84 25.01
CA LYS A 243 -9.71 15.09 24.24
C LYS A 243 -10.31 13.78 23.73
N ALA A 244 -9.77 13.24 22.64
CA ALA A 244 -10.25 12.03 21.98
C ALA A 244 -9.94 10.77 22.78
N GLU A 245 -8.70 10.59 23.25
CA GLU A 245 -8.30 9.39 24.00
C GLU A 245 -9.19 9.19 25.26
N PRO A 246 -9.39 10.21 26.13
CA PRO A 246 -10.26 10.06 27.30
C PRO A 246 -11.74 9.82 26.96
N PHE A 247 -12.23 10.33 25.83
CA PHE A 247 -13.60 10.05 25.37
C PHE A 247 -13.75 8.56 25.03
N PHE A 248 -12.80 7.99 24.28
CA PHE A 248 -12.85 6.59 23.90
C PHE A 248 -12.64 5.63 25.08
N GLU A 249 -11.81 6.01 26.06
CA GLU A 249 -11.69 5.29 27.33
C GLU A 249 -13.06 5.22 28.04
N ARG A 250 -13.72 6.37 28.25
CA ARG A 250 -15.06 6.42 28.87
C ARG A 250 -16.11 5.65 28.08
N LEU A 251 -16.10 5.77 26.74
CA LEU A 251 -17.00 5.02 25.88
C LEU A 251 -16.77 3.51 26.04
N GLY A 252 -15.51 3.06 26.08
CA GLY A 252 -15.16 1.67 26.33
C GLY A 252 -15.69 1.17 27.68
N ASP A 253 -15.46 1.92 28.75
CA ASP A 253 -15.92 1.60 30.10
C ASP A 253 -17.45 1.56 30.19
N GLN A 254 -18.13 2.53 29.58
CA GLN A 254 -19.59 2.61 29.54
C GLN A 254 -20.24 1.44 28.79
N LEU A 255 -19.54 0.89 27.79
CA LEU A 255 -20.03 -0.20 26.96
C LEU A 255 -19.61 -1.58 27.47
N GLU A 256 -18.78 -1.65 28.52
CA GLU A 256 -18.34 -2.91 29.10
C GLU A 256 -19.54 -3.76 29.56
N GLY A 257 -19.58 -5.02 29.11
CA GLY A 257 -20.67 -5.96 29.42
C GLY A 257 -22.00 -5.69 28.70
N LYS A 258 -22.12 -4.63 27.89
CA LYS A 258 -23.31 -4.35 27.08
C LYS A 258 -23.27 -5.11 25.76
N LYS A 259 -24.44 -5.49 25.25
CA LYS A 259 -24.57 -6.11 23.93
C LYS A 259 -24.59 -5.02 22.86
N LEU A 260 -23.50 -4.87 22.11
CA LEU A 260 -23.41 -3.97 20.97
C LEU A 260 -23.89 -4.64 19.68
N PRO A 261 -24.39 -3.87 18.70
CA PRO A 261 -24.49 -4.36 17.34
C PRO A 261 -23.11 -4.70 16.80
N GLU A 262 -23.08 -5.63 15.86
CA GLU A 262 -21.86 -6.12 15.24
C GLU A 262 -21.94 -5.94 13.73
N TRP A 263 -20.82 -5.55 13.13
CA TRP A 263 -20.64 -5.54 11.68
C TRP A 263 -19.50 -6.50 11.32
N ASP A 264 -19.81 -7.54 10.56
CA ASP A 264 -18.84 -8.54 10.10
C ASP A 264 -18.48 -8.30 8.63
N GLY A 265 -17.21 -7.99 8.38
CA GLY A 265 -16.68 -7.78 7.03
C GLY A 265 -16.29 -6.33 6.75
N GLU A 266 -16.30 -5.98 5.46
CA GLU A 266 -15.80 -4.68 4.97
C GLU A 266 -16.75 -3.54 5.33
N LEU A 267 -16.21 -2.38 5.68
CA LEU A 267 -16.97 -1.13 5.71
C LEU A 267 -16.86 -0.48 4.32
N TYR A 268 -17.68 -0.97 3.40
CA TYR A 268 -17.68 -0.54 2.00
C TYR A 268 -18.30 0.85 1.82
N LEU A 269 -17.53 1.79 1.25
CA LEU A 269 -18.00 3.13 0.91
C LEU A 269 -18.42 3.21 -0.56
N GLU A 270 -19.66 3.65 -0.81
CA GLU A 270 -20.17 3.75 -2.19
C GLU A 270 -19.69 4.99 -2.93
N LEU A 271 -19.55 6.11 -2.23
CA LEU A 271 -19.01 7.33 -2.80
C LEU A 271 -17.50 7.18 -2.95
N HIS A 272 -16.89 7.82 -3.96
CA HIS A 272 -15.46 7.68 -4.29
C HIS A 272 -15.00 6.31 -4.83
N ARG A 273 -15.86 5.29 -4.99
CA ARG A 273 -15.49 3.97 -5.53
C ARG A 273 -14.76 3.98 -6.89
N GLY A 274 -14.92 5.04 -7.69
CA GLY A 274 -14.22 5.18 -8.98
C GLY A 274 -12.73 5.50 -8.87
N THR A 275 -12.27 5.98 -7.70
CA THR A 275 -10.86 6.35 -7.45
C THR A 275 -9.90 5.16 -7.59
N TYR A 276 -10.37 3.93 -7.32
CA TYR A 276 -9.53 2.73 -7.46
C TYR A 276 -9.02 2.47 -8.88
N THR A 277 -9.66 3.07 -9.89
CA THR A 277 -9.24 2.97 -11.30
C THR A 277 -8.57 4.23 -11.88
N SER A 278 -8.60 5.36 -11.16
CA SER A 278 -7.91 6.57 -11.62
C SER A 278 -6.39 6.39 -11.49
N GLN A 279 -5.59 7.19 -12.20
CA GLN A 279 -4.13 7.28 -11.98
C GLN A 279 -3.42 5.92 -11.84
N GLY A 280 -3.69 4.97 -12.76
CA GLY A 280 -3.22 3.58 -12.64
C GLY A 280 -1.69 3.43 -12.53
N GLU A 281 -0.93 4.39 -13.07
CA GLU A 281 0.51 4.47 -12.91
C GLU A 281 0.92 4.53 -11.43
N ILE A 282 0.24 5.35 -10.62
CA ILE A 282 0.54 5.53 -9.20
C ILE A 282 0.26 4.26 -8.41
N LYS A 283 -0.87 3.59 -8.68
CA LYS A 283 -1.20 2.30 -8.05
C LYS A 283 -0.15 1.25 -8.38
N ARG A 284 0.27 1.18 -9.64
CA ARG A 284 1.34 0.28 -10.10
C ARG A 284 2.67 0.59 -9.42
N SER A 285 3.04 1.86 -9.30
CA SER A 285 4.28 2.28 -8.64
C SER A 285 4.26 2.00 -7.14
N ASN A 286 3.14 2.21 -6.44
CA ASN A 286 2.95 1.78 -5.06
C ASN A 286 3.20 0.28 -4.94
N ARG A 287 2.47 -0.53 -5.72
CA ARG A 287 2.56 -2.00 -5.61
C ARG A 287 3.97 -2.53 -5.90
N LYS A 288 4.65 -1.96 -6.89
CA LYS A 288 6.04 -2.31 -7.21
C LYS A 288 6.99 -1.91 -6.09
N SER A 289 6.78 -0.76 -5.47
CA SER A 289 7.59 -0.29 -4.34
C SER A 289 7.42 -1.17 -3.12
N GLU A 290 6.18 -1.58 -2.78
CA GLU A 290 5.92 -2.52 -1.69
C GLU A 290 6.69 -3.84 -1.89
N ILE A 291 6.64 -4.41 -3.11
CA ILE A 291 7.37 -5.65 -3.43
C ILE A 291 8.89 -5.43 -3.36
N LEU A 292 9.38 -4.32 -3.92
CA LEU A 292 10.81 -3.99 -3.90
C LEU A 292 11.34 -3.85 -2.48
N TYR A 293 10.62 -3.14 -1.60
CA TYR A 293 11.05 -2.91 -0.22
C TYR A 293 10.96 -4.18 0.60
N HIS A 294 9.92 -4.99 0.43
CA HIS A 294 9.89 -6.34 1.01
C HIS A 294 11.15 -7.14 0.63
N ASN A 295 11.48 -7.19 -0.66
CA ASN A 295 12.63 -7.96 -1.14
C ASN A 295 13.96 -7.37 -0.66
N ALA A 296 14.11 -6.05 -0.64
CA ALA A 296 15.31 -5.37 -0.16
C ALA A 296 15.54 -5.63 1.33
N GLU A 297 14.49 -5.58 2.15
CA GLU A 297 14.56 -5.89 3.58
C GLU A 297 14.88 -7.36 3.83
N TRP A 298 14.26 -8.28 3.09
CA TRP A 298 14.56 -9.70 3.18
C TRP A 298 16.02 -10.01 2.81
N LEU A 299 16.50 -9.50 1.67
CA LEU A 299 17.90 -9.65 1.25
C LEU A 299 18.86 -9.05 2.28
N SER A 300 18.58 -7.83 2.76
CA SER A 300 19.42 -7.15 3.76
C SER A 300 19.46 -7.91 5.08
N SER A 301 18.33 -8.49 5.49
CA SER A 301 18.25 -9.32 6.71
C SER A 301 19.06 -10.61 6.55
N MET A 302 18.97 -11.27 5.39
CA MET A 302 19.78 -12.44 5.09
C MET A 302 21.27 -12.11 5.06
N ALA A 303 21.66 -11.00 4.44
CA ALA A 303 23.04 -10.54 4.41
C ALA A 303 23.57 -10.32 5.83
N GLY A 304 22.79 -9.70 6.71
CA GLY A 304 23.18 -9.50 8.11
C GLY A 304 23.45 -10.82 8.85
N VAL A 305 22.63 -11.85 8.61
CA VAL A 305 22.78 -13.16 9.27
C VAL A 305 23.90 -14.00 8.65
N LEU A 306 23.98 -14.07 7.32
CA LEU A 306 24.83 -15.02 6.60
C LEU A 306 26.22 -14.46 6.26
N ALA A 307 26.30 -13.16 5.99
CA ALA A 307 27.57 -12.50 5.67
C ALA A 307 28.25 -11.90 6.91
N VAL A 308 27.60 -11.97 8.09
CA VAL A 308 28.04 -11.32 9.33
C VAL A 308 28.36 -9.83 9.08
N SER A 309 27.47 -9.17 8.33
CA SER A 309 27.58 -7.75 8.04
C SER A 309 26.65 -6.96 8.95
N ASP A 310 27.18 -6.03 9.74
CA ASP A 310 26.38 -5.09 10.53
C ASP A 310 25.67 -4.01 9.67
N SER A 311 25.69 -4.16 8.34
CA SER A 311 25.33 -3.11 7.37
C SER A 311 23.85 -3.12 6.95
N TYR A 312 22.89 -3.47 7.82
CA TYR A 312 21.47 -3.33 7.43
C TYR A 312 21.17 -1.85 7.14
N PRO A 313 20.71 -1.48 5.92
CA PRO A 313 20.57 -0.08 5.49
C PRO A 313 19.31 0.56 6.07
N LEU A 314 19.27 0.66 7.40
CA LEU A 314 18.08 1.04 8.17
C LEU A 314 17.60 2.45 7.82
N ASP A 315 18.52 3.41 7.74
CA ASP A 315 18.18 4.82 7.54
C ASP A 315 17.70 5.07 6.09
N GLU A 316 18.35 4.45 5.11
CA GLU A 316 17.93 4.51 3.71
C GLU A 316 16.55 3.88 3.51
N LEU A 317 16.34 2.66 4.00
CA LEU A 317 15.06 1.97 3.89
C LEU A 317 13.95 2.72 4.64
N ARG A 318 14.26 3.29 5.81
CA ARG A 318 13.31 4.13 6.56
C ARG A 318 12.88 5.34 5.75
N ARG A 319 13.82 6.07 5.13
CA ARG A 319 13.50 7.22 4.27
C ARG A 319 12.61 6.82 3.10
N GLY A 320 12.88 5.68 2.50
CA GLY A 320 12.07 5.12 1.42
C GLY A 320 10.66 4.75 1.86
N TRP A 321 10.52 4.07 3.00
CA TRP A 321 9.22 3.76 3.58
C TRP A 321 8.42 5.00 3.94
N GLU A 322 9.00 6.01 4.57
CA GLU A 322 8.28 7.26 4.87
C GLU A 322 7.68 7.88 3.60
N LYS A 323 8.39 7.85 2.47
CA LYS A 323 7.87 8.32 1.18
C LYS A 323 6.78 7.42 0.60
N ILE A 324 6.91 6.09 0.74
CA ILE A 324 5.85 5.15 0.37
C ILE A 324 4.59 5.46 1.18
N LEU A 325 4.70 5.53 2.51
CA LEU A 325 3.57 5.74 3.42
C LEU A 325 2.92 7.11 3.21
N LEU A 326 3.70 8.16 2.95
CA LEU A 326 3.18 9.47 2.56
C LEU A 326 2.35 9.39 1.28
N ASN A 327 2.87 8.74 0.24
CA ASN A 327 2.16 8.60 -1.04
C ASN A 327 0.96 7.64 -0.98
N GLN A 328 0.74 6.97 0.15
CA GLN A 328 -0.45 6.16 0.44
C GLN A 328 -1.59 6.97 1.09
N PHE A 329 -1.42 8.28 1.30
CA PHE A 329 -2.50 9.17 1.76
C PHE A 329 -3.73 9.04 0.86
N HIS A 330 -4.94 9.10 1.45
CA HIS A 330 -6.19 8.76 0.78
C HIS A 330 -6.54 9.66 -0.42
N ASP A 331 -5.99 10.86 -0.56
CA ASP A 331 -6.15 11.66 -1.78
C ASP A 331 -5.04 11.50 -2.83
N ILE A 332 -3.91 10.88 -2.45
CA ILE A 332 -2.78 10.64 -3.35
C ILE A 332 -2.92 9.28 -4.03
N LEU A 333 -2.95 8.18 -3.26
CA LEU A 333 -2.93 6.83 -3.84
C LEU A 333 -4.24 6.51 -4.59
N PRO A 334 -5.44 6.75 -4.01
CA PRO A 334 -6.71 6.68 -4.74
C PRO A 334 -6.80 7.63 -5.92
N GLY A 335 -5.98 8.67 -6.00
CA GLY A 335 -5.88 9.49 -7.20
C GLY A 335 -7.06 10.44 -7.40
N SER A 336 -7.44 11.17 -6.35
CA SER A 336 -8.45 12.25 -6.32
C SER A 336 -7.87 13.66 -6.31
N SER A 337 -6.55 13.80 -6.33
CA SER A 337 -5.80 15.06 -6.40
C SER A 337 -5.63 15.66 -7.81
N ILE A 338 -5.15 16.90 -7.89
CA ILE A 338 -4.77 17.60 -9.14
C ILE A 338 -3.53 16.99 -9.82
N GLY A 339 -3.36 17.27 -11.12
CA GLY A 339 -2.28 16.70 -11.95
C GLY A 339 -0.86 16.89 -11.39
N GLN A 340 -0.58 18.05 -10.82
CA GLN A 340 0.73 18.39 -10.27
C GLN A 340 1.11 17.54 -9.05
N VAL A 341 0.14 16.98 -8.33
CA VAL A 341 0.42 16.03 -7.24
C VAL A 341 1.06 14.77 -7.81
N TYR A 342 0.54 14.24 -8.92
CA TYR A 342 1.11 13.03 -9.52
C TYR A 342 2.45 13.29 -10.22
N GLU A 343 2.72 14.50 -10.70
CA GLU A 343 4.05 14.88 -11.16
C GLU A 343 5.10 14.82 -10.03
N ASP A 344 4.69 15.17 -8.81
CA ASP A 344 5.56 15.07 -7.63
C ASP A 344 5.69 13.62 -7.14
N THR A 345 4.56 12.90 -7.06
CA THR A 345 4.55 11.49 -6.66
C THR A 345 5.38 10.61 -7.60
N ARG A 346 5.43 10.90 -8.92
CA ARG A 346 6.34 10.19 -9.83
C ARG A 346 7.81 10.33 -9.42
N LYS A 347 8.25 11.55 -9.06
CA LYS A 347 9.62 11.81 -8.58
C LYS A 347 9.88 11.10 -7.26
N ASP A 348 8.90 11.06 -6.36
CA ASP A 348 9.01 10.29 -5.13
C ASP A 348 9.19 8.79 -5.43
N TYR A 349 8.41 8.22 -6.35
CA TYR A 349 8.56 6.80 -6.73
C TYR A 349 9.87 6.49 -7.45
N ASP A 350 10.41 7.41 -8.23
CA ASP A 350 11.76 7.27 -8.81
C ASP A 350 12.82 7.21 -7.71
N GLU A 351 12.71 8.07 -6.69
CA GLU A 351 13.60 8.06 -5.54
C GLU A 351 13.45 6.79 -4.69
N ILE A 352 12.21 6.39 -4.39
CA ILE A 352 11.87 5.16 -3.67
C ILE A 352 12.50 3.96 -4.39
N THR A 353 12.33 3.88 -5.71
CA THR A 353 12.86 2.79 -6.54
C THR A 353 14.38 2.75 -6.47
N ARG A 354 15.06 3.90 -6.63
CA ARG A 354 16.52 4.00 -6.54
C ARG A 354 17.05 3.55 -5.17
N ILE A 355 16.39 3.96 -4.08
CA ILE A 355 16.78 3.56 -2.71
C ILE A 355 16.62 2.04 -2.55
N GLY A 356 15.46 1.50 -2.88
CA GLY A 356 15.16 0.07 -2.70
C GLY A 356 16.04 -0.82 -3.56
N GLN A 357 16.29 -0.44 -4.83
CA GLN A 357 17.20 -1.16 -5.71
C GLN A 357 18.62 -1.16 -5.17
N ARG A 358 19.11 -0.01 -4.69
CA ARG A 358 20.46 0.06 -4.10
C ARG A 358 20.59 -0.85 -2.88
N ALA A 359 19.65 -0.78 -1.94
CA ALA A 359 19.65 -1.64 -0.76
C ALA A 359 19.61 -3.13 -1.14
N ALA A 360 18.81 -3.50 -2.14
CA ALA A 360 18.76 -4.88 -2.64
C ALA A 360 20.08 -5.31 -3.29
N CYS A 361 20.68 -4.48 -4.15
CA CYS A 361 21.96 -4.78 -4.80
C CYS A 361 23.09 -4.91 -3.78
N ASP A 362 23.23 -3.96 -2.86
CA ASP A 362 24.29 -3.98 -1.85
C ASP A 362 24.17 -5.24 -0.95
N ALA A 363 22.95 -5.65 -0.61
CA ALA A 363 22.69 -6.88 0.13
C ALA A 363 22.99 -8.15 -0.69
N GLN A 364 22.65 -8.15 -1.99
CA GLN A 364 22.99 -9.24 -2.90
C GLN A 364 24.51 -9.41 -3.03
N ASP A 365 25.26 -8.33 -3.21
CA ASP A 365 26.72 -8.37 -3.32
C ASP A 365 27.35 -8.95 -2.04
N SER A 366 26.84 -8.56 -0.87
CA SER A 366 27.27 -9.11 0.42
C SER A 366 26.99 -10.62 0.54
N LEU A 367 25.79 -11.06 0.14
CA LEU A 367 25.41 -12.47 0.12
C LEU A 367 26.26 -13.29 -0.86
N LEU A 368 26.51 -12.78 -2.07
CA LEU A 368 27.31 -13.45 -3.09
C LEU A 368 28.73 -13.72 -2.62
N ASN A 369 29.33 -12.79 -1.85
CA ASN A 369 30.65 -12.98 -1.25
C ASN A 369 30.69 -14.05 -0.15
N SER A 370 29.53 -14.43 0.39
CA SER A 370 29.41 -15.37 1.51
C SER A 370 28.96 -16.76 1.09
N ILE A 371 28.35 -16.88 -0.11
CA ILE A 371 27.95 -18.16 -0.67
C ILE A 371 29.19 -18.83 -1.29
N PRO A 372 29.60 -20.02 -0.81
CA PRO A 372 30.77 -20.69 -1.34
C PRO A 372 30.51 -21.14 -2.77
N THR A 373 31.24 -20.57 -3.72
CA THR A 373 31.28 -20.96 -5.12
C THR A 373 32.70 -21.32 -5.50
N ASP A 374 32.90 -22.47 -6.17
CA ASP A 374 34.21 -22.95 -6.60
C ASP A 374 34.60 -22.39 -7.98
N ARG A 375 33.64 -21.76 -8.67
CA ARG A 375 33.73 -21.23 -10.05
C ARG A 375 32.79 -20.05 -10.22
N GLU A 376 32.94 -19.32 -11.33
CA GLU A 376 31.92 -18.38 -11.80
C GLU A 376 30.55 -19.04 -11.74
N SER A 377 29.60 -18.37 -11.10
CA SER A 377 28.29 -18.95 -10.79
C SER A 377 27.19 -17.89 -10.85
N ILE A 378 25.98 -18.35 -11.15
CA ILE A 378 24.75 -17.57 -11.07
C ILE A 378 24.00 -18.01 -9.83
N VAL A 379 23.63 -17.06 -8.98
CA VAL A 379 22.82 -17.33 -7.79
C VAL A 379 21.41 -16.79 -8.01
N VAL A 380 20.42 -17.64 -7.77
CA VAL A 380 19.01 -17.32 -7.92
C VAL A 380 18.37 -17.32 -6.54
N PHE A 381 17.86 -16.17 -6.10
CA PHE A 381 17.16 -16.03 -4.82
C PHE A 381 15.63 -16.09 -5.00
N ASN A 382 14.94 -16.71 -4.05
CA ASN A 382 13.48 -16.72 -3.96
C ASN A 382 13.00 -16.05 -2.66
N PRO A 383 12.52 -14.79 -2.72
CA PRO A 383 12.04 -14.07 -1.55
C PRO A 383 10.63 -14.49 -1.10
N LEU A 384 10.00 -15.48 -1.74
CA LEU A 384 8.63 -15.90 -1.42
C LEU A 384 8.60 -16.97 -0.32
N SER A 385 7.49 -17.02 0.41
CA SER A 385 7.21 -18.02 1.46
C SER A 385 6.77 -19.39 0.92
N TRP A 386 6.96 -19.64 -0.37
CA TRP A 386 6.73 -20.93 -1.02
C TRP A 386 7.79 -21.21 -2.09
N ASN A 387 7.97 -22.49 -2.40
CA ASN A 387 8.87 -22.92 -3.47
C ASN A 387 8.37 -22.42 -4.83
N ARG A 388 9.29 -21.97 -5.69
CA ARG A 388 8.95 -21.38 -6.98
C ARG A 388 9.69 -22.09 -8.12
N ARG A 389 8.94 -22.52 -9.13
CA ARG A 389 9.47 -22.89 -10.44
C ARG A 389 9.11 -21.82 -11.45
N ASP A 390 10.12 -21.23 -12.09
CA ASP A 390 9.91 -20.17 -13.07
C ASP A 390 11.08 -20.08 -14.06
N LEU A 391 10.82 -19.44 -15.21
CA LEU A 391 11.85 -19.04 -16.16
C LEU A 391 12.42 -17.69 -15.74
N ILE A 392 13.74 -17.63 -15.65
CA ILE A 392 14.46 -16.42 -15.23
C ILE A 392 15.08 -15.77 -16.46
N VAL A 393 14.82 -14.48 -16.61
CA VAL A 393 15.43 -13.66 -17.65
C VAL A 393 16.72 -13.06 -17.11
N LEU A 394 17.84 -13.43 -17.71
CA LEU A 394 19.16 -12.92 -17.42
C LEU A 394 19.62 -11.99 -18.56
N PRO A 395 20.41 -10.94 -18.26
CA PRO A 395 21.06 -10.16 -19.29
C PRO A 395 21.98 -11.05 -20.13
N TYR A 396 22.11 -10.73 -21.41
CA TYR A 396 23.10 -11.40 -22.25
C TYR A 396 24.52 -11.13 -21.73
N THR A 397 25.29 -12.20 -21.56
CA THR A 397 26.74 -12.13 -21.32
C THR A 397 27.43 -13.21 -22.15
N GLU A 398 28.56 -12.88 -22.75
CA GLU A 398 29.41 -13.84 -23.45
C GLU A 398 29.98 -14.89 -22.49
N ASP A 399 30.04 -14.59 -21.19
CA ASP A 399 30.56 -15.49 -20.17
C ASP A 399 29.74 -16.78 -20.04
N VAL A 400 28.44 -16.73 -20.34
CA VAL A 400 27.52 -17.87 -20.27
C VAL A 400 27.43 -18.60 -21.61
N ILE A 401 27.69 -17.92 -22.73
CA ILE A 401 27.53 -18.51 -24.06
C ILE A 401 28.63 -19.54 -24.32
N GLY A 402 28.23 -20.73 -24.78
CA GLY A 402 29.15 -21.83 -25.03
C GLY A 402 29.64 -22.55 -23.77
N LYS A 403 29.13 -22.19 -22.58
CA LYS A 403 29.38 -22.91 -21.32
C LYS A 403 28.15 -23.70 -20.89
N THR A 404 28.36 -24.74 -20.09
CA THR A 404 27.26 -25.47 -19.43
C THR A 404 27.02 -24.87 -18.06
N LEU A 405 25.78 -24.44 -17.78
CA LEU A 405 25.34 -24.12 -16.42
C LEU A 405 25.01 -25.43 -15.70
N LYS A 406 25.64 -25.68 -14.55
CA LYS A 406 25.42 -26.87 -13.72
C LYS A 406 24.79 -26.49 -12.39
N ASP A 407 23.72 -27.18 -12.01
CA ASP A 407 23.10 -27.00 -10.70
C ASP A 407 23.99 -27.50 -9.55
N GLU A 408 23.52 -27.36 -8.32
CA GLU A 408 24.23 -27.78 -7.11
C GLU A 408 24.56 -29.29 -7.04
N LYS A 409 23.92 -30.12 -7.88
CA LYS A 409 24.19 -31.57 -8.00
C LYS A 409 25.10 -31.90 -9.18
N GLY A 410 25.52 -30.89 -9.95
CA GLY A 410 26.36 -31.02 -11.13
C GLY A 410 25.59 -31.36 -12.41
N PHE A 411 24.25 -31.33 -12.39
CA PHE A 411 23.43 -31.59 -13.58
C PHE A 411 23.29 -30.33 -14.44
N PRO A 412 23.29 -30.46 -15.79
CA PRO A 412 23.12 -29.32 -16.66
C PRO A 412 21.73 -28.70 -16.52
N ALA A 413 21.68 -27.38 -16.31
CA ALA A 413 20.46 -26.58 -16.34
C ALA A 413 20.13 -26.13 -17.77
N ALA A 414 18.86 -26.21 -18.14
CA ALA A 414 18.40 -25.75 -19.45
C ALA A 414 18.36 -24.22 -19.50
N TYR A 415 18.95 -23.65 -20.55
CA TYR A 415 18.81 -22.24 -20.86
C TYR A 415 18.64 -22.02 -22.36
N GLN A 416 18.06 -20.89 -22.75
CA GLN A 416 17.82 -20.51 -24.13
C GLN A 416 18.28 -19.06 -24.37
N LEU A 417 18.93 -18.80 -25.50
CA LEU A 417 19.18 -17.44 -25.97
C LEU A 417 17.95 -16.94 -26.73
N VAL A 418 17.47 -15.75 -26.35
CA VAL A 418 16.34 -15.09 -27.02
C VAL A 418 16.73 -13.68 -27.42
N GLU A 419 16.18 -13.21 -28.53
CA GLU A 419 16.29 -11.83 -28.97
C GLU A 419 14.90 -11.22 -29.03
N GLU A 420 14.69 -10.15 -28.26
CA GLU A 420 13.39 -9.48 -28.14
C GLU A 420 13.59 -7.98 -28.34
N ALA A 421 12.91 -7.40 -29.33
CA ALA A 421 13.04 -5.98 -29.68
C ALA A 421 14.49 -5.51 -29.94
N GLY A 422 15.36 -6.40 -30.41
CA GLY A 422 16.78 -6.13 -30.68
C GLY A 422 17.71 -6.27 -29.47
N GLU A 423 17.19 -6.67 -28.30
CA GLU A 423 17.98 -6.99 -27.12
C GLU A 423 18.12 -8.50 -26.93
N LYS A 424 19.36 -8.99 -26.83
CA LYS A 424 19.65 -10.39 -26.50
C LYS A 424 19.50 -10.62 -25.00
N LYS A 425 18.88 -11.75 -24.63
CA LYS A 425 18.64 -12.17 -23.24
C LYS A 425 18.81 -13.69 -23.13
N ILE A 426 19.04 -14.17 -21.92
CA ILE A 426 19.11 -15.60 -21.61
C ILE A 426 17.90 -15.98 -20.77
N LEU A 427 17.15 -17.00 -21.17
CA LEU A 427 16.09 -17.62 -20.37
C LEU A 427 16.67 -18.85 -19.69
N LEU A 428 16.74 -18.85 -18.36
CA LEU A 428 17.21 -19.97 -17.54
C LEU A 428 16.02 -20.67 -16.87
N GLU A 429 15.91 -21.99 -17.03
CA GLU A 429 15.00 -22.80 -16.20
C GLU A 429 15.68 -23.09 -14.85
N ALA A 430 15.33 -22.30 -13.83
CA ALA A 430 15.94 -22.41 -12.51
C ALA A 430 15.44 -23.62 -11.69
N GLY A 431 14.55 -24.44 -12.26
CA GLY A 431 13.86 -25.51 -11.55
C GLY A 431 13.09 -24.98 -10.33
N GLU A 432 12.93 -25.82 -9.30
CA GLU A 432 12.24 -25.45 -8.06
C GLU A 432 13.22 -24.77 -7.08
N VAL A 433 13.13 -23.44 -6.95
CA VAL A 433 13.91 -22.66 -5.99
C VAL A 433 13.19 -22.69 -4.63
N PRO A 434 13.84 -23.12 -3.54
CA PRO A 434 13.22 -23.22 -2.22
C PRO A 434 12.63 -21.90 -1.71
N SER A 435 11.58 -21.98 -0.88
CA SER A 435 11.04 -20.83 -0.16
C SER A 435 12.11 -20.11 0.67
N LEU A 436 12.13 -18.77 0.59
CA LEU A 436 13.07 -17.91 1.32
C LEU A 436 14.53 -18.40 1.20
N GLY A 437 14.86 -18.98 0.04
CA GLY A 437 16.12 -19.66 -0.20
C GLY A 437 16.76 -19.23 -1.52
N TYR A 438 17.76 -19.99 -1.94
CA TYR A 438 18.47 -19.75 -3.19
C TYR A 438 18.91 -21.07 -3.85
N ARG A 439 19.25 -20.98 -5.13
CA ARG A 439 19.97 -22.02 -5.89
C ARG A 439 21.20 -21.43 -6.56
N VAL A 440 22.20 -22.27 -6.82
CA VAL A 440 23.48 -21.88 -7.43
C VAL A 440 23.68 -22.68 -8.70
N PHE A 441 24.06 -21.98 -9.77
CA PHE A 441 24.35 -22.56 -11.08
C PHE A 441 25.79 -22.21 -11.47
N SER A 442 26.69 -23.19 -11.41
CA SER A 442 28.11 -23.02 -11.73
C SER A 442 28.36 -23.10 -13.24
N LEU A 443 29.25 -22.26 -13.76
CA LEU A 443 29.67 -22.29 -15.15
C LEU A 443 30.76 -23.34 -15.36
N SER A 444 30.64 -24.09 -16.45
CA SER A 444 31.56 -25.16 -16.83
C SER A 444 31.92 -25.06 -18.31
N ASP A 445 33.22 -24.96 -18.61
CA ASP A 445 33.76 -24.92 -19.99
C ASP A 445 33.57 -26.25 -20.74
N GLN A 446 33.26 -27.34 -20.04
CA GLN A 446 32.83 -28.57 -20.68
C GLN A 446 31.43 -28.36 -21.28
N VAL A 447 31.36 -28.29 -22.61
CA VAL A 447 30.11 -28.36 -23.37
C VAL A 447 29.57 -29.78 -23.24
N LEU A 448 28.61 -29.99 -22.34
CA LEU A 448 27.87 -31.24 -22.29
C LEU A 448 26.76 -31.16 -23.34
N ASN A 449 26.74 -32.10 -24.29
CA ASN A 449 25.63 -32.30 -25.24
C ASN A 449 24.33 -32.51 -24.45
N GLY A 450 23.59 -31.44 -24.23
CA GLY A 450 22.45 -31.39 -23.31
C GLY A 450 22.05 -29.95 -22.94
N GLY A 451 22.98 -28.99 -23.01
CA GLY A 451 22.63 -27.57 -23.05
C GLY A 451 22.01 -27.25 -24.41
N ILE A 452 20.72 -26.96 -24.47
CA ILE A 452 20.04 -26.58 -25.72
C ILE A 452 20.52 -25.17 -26.11
N THR A 453 21.66 -25.08 -26.81
CA THR A 453 22.09 -23.86 -27.50
C THR A 453 21.39 -23.78 -28.86
N SER A 454 20.06 -23.69 -28.87
CA SER A 454 19.36 -23.33 -30.11
C SER A 454 19.20 -21.82 -30.16
N LEU A 455 19.97 -21.16 -31.02
CA LEU A 455 19.51 -19.93 -31.66
C LEU A 455 18.25 -20.32 -32.43
N ALA A 456 17.09 -19.77 -32.07
CA ALA A 456 15.95 -19.83 -32.97
C ALA A 456 16.33 -18.99 -34.22
N GLU A 457 16.67 -19.65 -35.32
CA GLU A 457 17.10 -19.01 -36.57
C GLU A 457 15.97 -18.30 -37.34
N GLU A 458 14.74 -18.25 -36.81
CA GLU A 458 13.68 -17.47 -37.43
C GLU A 458 13.14 -16.39 -36.48
N PRO A 459 13.15 -15.11 -36.90
CA PRO A 459 12.55 -14.05 -36.12
C PRO A 459 11.05 -14.31 -36.03
N VAL A 460 10.50 -14.33 -34.81
CA VAL A 460 9.08 -14.05 -34.64
C VAL A 460 8.88 -12.65 -35.22
N SER A 461 8.30 -12.58 -36.42
CA SER A 461 8.11 -11.34 -37.15
C SER A 461 7.51 -10.31 -36.23
N SER A 462 8.27 -9.23 -35.96
CA SER A 462 7.88 -8.12 -35.12
C SER A 462 6.50 -7.59 -35.53
N VAL A 463 5.55 -7.65 -34.61
CA VAL A 463 4.23 -7.03 -34.77
C VAL A 463 4.34 -5.59 -34.30
N GLY A 464 4.43 -4.64 -35.25
CA GLY A 464 4.43 -3.21 -34.96
C GLY A 464 3.02 -2.67 -34.78
N PHE A 465 2.82 -1.85 -33.75
CA PHE A 465 1.55 -1.14 -33.46
C PHE A 465 1.70 0.35 -33.81
N ARG A 466 0.91 0.84 -34.78
CA ARG A 466 0.87 2.27 -35.13
C ARG A 466 -0.56 2.62 -35.56
N ASN A 467 -1.11 3.71 -35.02
CA ASN A 467 -2.47 4.18 -35.30
C ASN A 467 -3.60 3.14 -35.09
N GLY A 468 -3.49 2.29 -34.06
CA GLY A 468 -4.57 1.36 -33.70
C GLY A 468 -4.70 0.13 -34.60
N GLU A 469 -3.77 -0.08 -35.54
CA GLU A 469 -3.73 -1.27 -36.40
C GLU A 469 -2.34 -1.92 -36.39
N TYR A 470 -2.34 -3.25 -36.57
CA TYR A 470 -1.15 -4.07 -36.68
C TYR A 470 -0.74 -4.19 -38.14
N TYR A 471 0.51 -3.84 -38.48
CA TYR A 471 1.01 -3.97 -39.85
C TYR A 471 2.16 -4.97 -39.94
N ARG A 472 2.16 -5.78 -41.01
CA ARG A 472 3.21 -6.73 -41.39
C ARG A 472 4.04 -6.09 -42.51
N THR A 473 5.34 -5.84 -42.31
CA THR A 473 6.21 -5.27 -43.35
C THR A 473 6.98 -6.36 -44.10
N GLY A 474 6.76 -6.49 -45.42
CA GLY A 474 7.80 -6.94 -46.37
C GLY A 474 7.56 -8.21 -47.22
N LYS A 475 7.06 -7.98 -48.46
CA LYS A 475 7.31 -8.61 -49.79
C LYS A 475 7.14 -10.13 -50.07
N ASP A 476 6.12 -10.40 -50.89
CA ASP A 476 6.12 -11.16 -52.15
C ASP A 476 7.03 -12.40 -52.30
N ARG A 477 6.45 -13.58 -52.04
CA ARG A 477 6.34 -14.67 -53.03
C ARG A 477 5.39 -15.76 -52.50
N LEU A 478 4.39 -16.10 -53.32
CA LEU A 478 3.59 -17.31 -53.17
C LEU A 478 4.50 -18.53 -53.40
N VAL A 479 4.60 -19.39 -52.40
CA VAL A 479 5.02 -20.78 -52.56
C VAL A 479 3.91 -21.63 -51.94
N GLU A 480 3.31 -22.50 -52.76
CA GLU A 480 2.30 -23.46 -52.33
C GLU A 480 2.87 -24.40 -51.25
N PRO A 481 2.05 -24.87 -50.28
CA PRO A 481 2.54 -25.75 -49.23
C PRO A 481 2.77 -27.16 -49.77
N GLU A 482 4.02 -27.64 -49.74
CA GLU A 482 4.29 -29.09 -49.82
C GLU A 482 3.75 -29.78 -48.55
N PRO A 483 2.90 -30.81 -48.68
CA PRO A 483 2.35 -31.55 -47.55
C PRO A 483 3.29 -32.72 -47.19
N ASP A 484 4.52 -32.45 -46.77
CA ASP A 484 5.32 -33.41 -45.99
C ASP A 484 6.68 -32.81 -45.58
N ARG A 485 6.68 -32.06 -44.48
CA ARG A 485 7.88 -31.96 -43.63
C ARG A 485 7.45 -32.11 -42.18
N LYS A 486 7.49 -33.37 -41.71
CA LYS A 486 7.72 -33.66 -40.29
C LYS A 486 8.97 -32.91 -39.86
N GLY A 487 8.79 -31.82 -39.12
CA GLY A 487 9.90 -31.12 -38.48
C GLY A 487 10.64 -32.12 -37.60
N LEU A 488 11.92 -32.34 -37.91
CA LEU A 488 12.85 -33.03 -37.04
C LEU A 488 12.93 -32.25 -35.72
N LEU A 489 12.16 -32.68 -34.72
CA LEU A 489 12.56 -32.53 -33.33
C LEU A 489 13.73 -33.50 -33.13
N LEU A 490 14.89 -32.95 -32.78
CA LEU A 490 16.11 -33.70 -32.52
C LEU A 490 15.82 -34.84 -31.53
N ASN A 491 16.19 -36.05 -31.97
CA ASN A 491 16.16 -37.27 -31.18
C ASN A 491 16.80 -37.07 -29.81
N GLY A 492 16.09 -37.47 -28.75
CA GLY A 492 16.76 -38.16 -27.63
C GLY A 492 16.58 -37.63 -26.22
N THR A 493 16.00 -36.46 -25.99
CA THR A 493 15.63 -36.02 -24.63
C THR A 493 14.11 -35.88 -24.55
N LYS A 494 13.44 -36.95 -24.08
CA LYS A 494 12.10 -36.81 -23.53
C LYS A 494 12.16 -35.72 -22.46
N ALA A 495 11.37 -34.66 -22.61
CA ALA A 495 11.09 -33.74 -21.51
C ALA A 495 10.72 -34.59 -20.28
N PRO A 496 11.34 -34.36 -19.12
CA PRO A 496 10.93 -35.05 -17.91
C PRO A 496 9.45 -34.68 -17.68
N ASP A 497 8.59 -35.70 -17.77
CA ASP A 497 7.14 -35.65 -17.64
C ASP A 497 6.34 -34.81 -18.66
N GLY A 498 6.23 -35.26 -19.92
CA GLY A 498 5.02 -35.07 -20.75
C GLY A 498 4.48 -33.64 -20.96
N GLU A 499 5.28 -32.61 -20.68
CA GLU A 499 4.93 -31.19 -20.79
C GLU A 499 5.12 -30.71 -22.23
N GLU A 500 4.27 -31.14 -23.15
CA GLU A 500 4.26 -30.57 -24.51
C GLU A 500 3.52 -29.21 -24.47
N LEU A 501 4.28 -28.12 -24.60
CA LEU A 501 3.72 -26.80 -24.85
C LEU A 501 3.36 -26.69 -26.34
N VAL A 502 2.07 -26.66 -26.66
CA VAL A 502 1.57 -26.48 -28.02
C VAL A 502 1.33 -24.99 -28.26
N VAL A 503 2.02 -24.42 -29.24
CA VAL A 503 1.86 -23.03 -29.68
C VAL A 503 1.41 -23.02 -31.14
N ARG A 504 0.21 -22.51 -31.39
CA ARG A 504 -0.39 -22.29 -32.72
C ARG A 504 -0.94 -20.88 -32.78
N LYS A 505 -1.23 -20.41 -34.00
CA LYS A 505 -1.80 -19.07 -34.24
C LYS A 505 -3.10 -18.84 -33.45
N ASP A 506 -3.89 -19.90 -33.31
CA ASP A 506 -5.23 -19.91 -32.72
C ASP A 506 -5.30 -20.67 -31.38
N ARG A 507 -4.17 -21.17 -30.86
CA ARG A 507 -4.16 -22.04 -29.68
C ARG A 507 -2.84 -22.00 -28.92
N LEU A 508 -2.91 -21.83 -27.61
CA LEU A 508 -1.82 -22.06 -26.66
C LEU A 508 -2.23 -23.15 -25.69
N GLU A 509 -1.38 -24.13 -25.45
CA GLU A 509 -1.76 -25.24 -24.58
C GLU A 509 -0.55 -25.84 -23.87
N ASN A 510 -0.71 -26.12 -22.59
CA ASN A 510 0.26 -26.87 -21.80
C ASN A 510 -0.45 -28.04 -21.10
N ARG A 511 0.19 -28.65 -20.11
CA ARG A 511 -0.41 -29.76 -19.36
C ARG A 511 -1.67 -29.39 -18.57
N TYR A 512 -1.88 -28.12 -18.26
CA TYR A 512 -2.97 -27.65 -17.40
C TYR A 512 -4.12 -27.02 -18.19
N TYR A 513 -3.79 -26.17 -19.15
CA TYR A 513 -4.76 -25.32 -19.84
C TYR A 513 -4.63 -25.44 -21.35
N ARG A 514 -5.76 -25.29 -22.05
CA ARG A 514 -5.82 -24.92 -23.47
C ARG A 514 -6.51 -23.56 -23.58
N LEU A 515 -5.82 -22.59 -24.16
CA LEU A 515 -6.36 -21.29 -24.55
C LEU A 515 -6.56 -21.28 -26.06
N ASP A 516 -7.79 -21.08 -26.50
CA ASP A 516 -8.10 -20.87 -27.90
C ASP A 516 -8.23 -19.37 -28.17
N LEU A 517 -7.64 -18.90 -29.27
CA LEU A 517 -7.61 -17.50 -29.68
C LEU A 517 -8.44 -17.32 -30.96
N ASN A 518 -9.26 -16.26 -31.00
CA ASN A 518 -9.95 -15.89 -32.22
C ASN A 518 -9.02 -15.17 -33.21
N GLU A 519 -9.53 -14.85 -34.39
CA GLU A 519 -8.76 -14.17 -35.45
C GLU A 519 -8.22 -12.79 -35.05
N LYS A 520 -8.78 -12.17 -34.00
CA LYS A 520 -8.34 -10.88 -33.43
C LYS A 520 -7.30 -11.04 -32.30
N GLY A 521 -6.90 -12.27 -31.99
CA GLY A 521 -5.97 -12.59 -30.90
C GLY A 521 -6.59 -12.51 -29.51
N GLN A 522 -7.93 -12.47 -29.40
CA GLN A 522 -8.63 -12.49 -28.12
C GLN A 522 -8.84 -13.94 -27.69
N ILE A 523 -8.78 -14.18 -26.38
CA ILE A 523 -9.13 -15.49 -25.80
C ILE A 523 -10.61 -15.77 -26.08
N SER A 524 -10.89 -16.76 -26.93
CA SER A 524 -12.25 -17.23 -27.24
C SER A 524 -12.68 -18.38 -26.35
N ALA A 525 -11.74 -19.16 -25.83
CA ALA A 525 -12.00 -20.21 -24.85
C ALA A 525 -10.78 -20.43 -23.95
N LEU A 526 -11.03 -20.76 -22.68
CA LEU A 526 -10.05 -21.29 -21.75
C LEU A 526 -10.60 -22.61 -21.23
N TYR A 527 -9.88 -23.70 -21.46
CA TYR A 527 -10.23 -25.04 -21.03
C TYR A 527 -9.24 -25.52 -19.97
N ASP A 528 -9.75 -25.82 -18.78
CA ASP A 528 -9.01 -26.44 -17.69
C ASP A 528 -9.03 -27.95 -17.86
N LYS A 529 -7.88 -28.54 -18.22
CA LYS A 529 -7.75 -29.98 -18.47
C LYS A 529 -7.90 -30.82 -17.20
N ARG A 530 -7.65 -30.24 -16.03
CA ARG A 530 -7.75 -30.96 -14.75
C ARG A 530 -9.21 -31.18 -14.37
N PHE A 531 -10.07 -30.21 -14.67
CA PHE A 531 -11.50 -30.26 -14.34
C PHE A 531 -12.39 -30.48 -15.56
N GLU A 532 -11.80 -30.65 -16.74
CA GLU A 532 -12.47 -30.85 -18.02
C GLU A 532 -13.53 -29.79 -18.35
N ARG A 533 -13.28 -28.51 -18.02
CA ARG A 533 -14.27 -27.42 -18.14
C ARG A 533 -13.71 -26.11 -18.68
#